data_AF-A0A6M0ICF0-F1
#
_entry.id   AF-A0A6M0ICF0-F1
#
_cell.length_a   1.000
_cell.length_b   1.000
_cell.length_c   1.000
_cell.angle_alpha   90.00
_cell.angle_beta   90.00
_cell.angle_gamma   90.00
#
_symmetry.space_group_name_H-M   'P 1'
#
loop_
_entity.id
_entity.type
_entity.pdbx_description
1 polymer ?
#
loop_
_entity_poly.entity_id
_entity_poly.type
_entity_poly.pdbx_seq_one_letter_code
_entity_poly.pdbx_strand_id
1 'polypeptide(L)'
;MTFFFEQTTVVPAELLAWLPIRLTVRNESRQLVSVADITVLEAELNYCRVYLKNGQELLTTKTLKYHHDQLPADWFVRIHRNCVINRRFIEKIGIVDGSYQIDLTIGKAVPVSRRRWGEIRRQLLGDHAVKSRSINASFR
;
A
#
# COMPACT_ATOMS: atom_id res chain seq x y z
N MET A 1 14.67 -0.90 -14.70
CA MET A 1 13.97 -2.21 -14.71
C MET A 1 12.64 -2.02 -14.01
N THR A 2 11.56 -2.43 -14.65
CA THR A 2 10.17 -2.23 -14.19
C THR A 2 9.54 -3.60 -14.00
N PHE A 3 8.78 -3.77 -12.91
CA PHE A 3 8.07 -5.00 -12.57
C PHE A 3 6.58 -4.70 -12.51
N PHE A 4 5.77 -5.60 -13.05
CA PHE A 4 4.31 -5.54 -13.03
C PHE A 4 3.79 -6.64 -12.11
N PHE A 5 2.71 -6.36 -11.41
CA PHE A 5 2.07 -7.29 -10.47
C PHE A 5 0.71 -7.71 -11.00
N GLU A 6 0.45 -9.02 -11.02
CA GLU A 6 -0.88 -9.53 -11.36
C GLU A 6 -1.88 -9.13 -10.29
N GLN A 7 -2.99 -8.54 -10.73
CA GLN A 7 -4.05 -8.11 -9.83
C GLN A 7 -4.91 -9.30 -9.44
N THR A 8 -4.89 -9.67 -8.16
CA THR A 8 -5.78 -10.69 -7.61
C THR A 8 -7.08 -10.04 -7.15
N THR A 9 -8.19 -10.39 -7.81
CA THR A 9 -9.54 -9.91 -7.44
C THR A 9 -10.01 -10.51 -6.11
N VAL A 10 -9.51 -11.70 -5.77
CA VAL A 10 -9.81 -12.39 -4.50
C VAL A 10 -9.12 -11.66 -3.33
N VAL A 11 -9.89 -11.34 -2.29
CA VAL A 11 -9.33 -10.86 -1.02
C VAL A 11 -8.83 -12.07 -0.24
N PRO A 12 -7.56 -12.10 0.20
CA PRO A 12 -7.04 -13.17 1.06
C PRO A 12 -7.88 -13.31 2.34
N ALA A 13 -8.19 -14.55 2.73
CA ALA A 13 -8.97 -14.83 3.94
C ALA A 13 -8.32 -14.24 5.20
N GLU A 14 -6.99 -14.21 5.26
CA GLU A 14 -6.21 -13.61 6.34
C GLU A 14 -6.50 -12.11 6.53
N LEU A 15 -6.65 -11.37 5.43
CA LEU A 15 -7.00 -9.94 5.48
C LEU A 15 -8.47 -9.72 5.88
N LEU A 16 -9.36 -10.62 5.48
CA LEU A 16 -10.78 -10.57 5.88
C LEU A 16 -10.98 -10.97 7.34
N ALA A 17 -10.13 -11.85 7.87
CA ALA A 17 -10.13 -12.25 9.27
C ALA A 17 -9.58 -11.15 10.19
N TRP A 18 -8.90 -10.15 9.64
CA TRP A 18 -8.36 -9.05 10.44
C TRP A 18 -9.46 -8.14 10.96
N LEU A 19 -9.39 -7.80 12.25
CA LEU A 19 -10.38 -6.93 12.87
C LEU A 19 -10.39 -5.55 12.18
N PRO A 20 -11.57 -4.98 11.91
CA PRO A 20 -11.68 -3.61 11.42
C PRO A 20 -11.00 -2.65 12.39
N ILE A 21 -10.18 -1.76 11.84
CA ILE A 21 -9.51 -0.74 12.66
C ILE A 21 -10.45 0.44 12.88
N ARG A 22 -10.39 1.01 14.09
CA ARG A 22 -11.13 2.21 14.44
C ARG A 22 -10.34 3.44 14.05
N LEU A 23 -10.82 4.17 13.05
CA LEU A 23 -10.28 5.46 12.68
C LEU A 23 -11.12 6.57 13.31
N THR A 24 -10.50 7.37 14.18
CA THR A 24 -11.08 8.62 14.66
C THR A 24 -10.85 9.69 13.61
N VAL A 25 -11.91 10.14 12.93
CA VAL A 25 -11.82 11.21 11.93
C VAL A 25 -11.83 12.57 12.62
N ARG A 26 -11.23 13.60 12.02
CA ARG A 26 -11.11 14.97 12.58
C ARG A 26 -12.43 15.59 13.09
N ASN A 27 -13.59 15.11 12.64
CA ASN A 27 -14.91 15.53 13.12
C ASN A 27 -15.47 14.66 14.27
N GLU A 28 -14.60 13.97 15.01
CA GLU A 28 -14.91 13.07 16.15
C GLU A 28 -15.79 11.85 15.83
N SER A 29 -16.20 11.67 14.58
CA SER A 29 -16.86 10.45 14.13
C SER A 29 -15.85 9.29 14.09
N ARG A 30 -16.21 8.20 14.77
CA ARG A 30 -15.46 6.94 14.74
C ARG A 30 -15.96 6.12 13.57
N GLN A 31 -15.05 5.77 12.66
CA GLN A 31 -15.35 4.88 11.55
C GLN A 31 -14.63 3.56 11.73
N LEU A 32 -15.35 2.46 11.52
CA LEU A 32 -14.77 1.13 11.40
C LEU A 32 -14.37 0.93 9.95
N VAL A 33 -13.09 0.65 9.73
CA VAL A 33 -12.53 0.45 8.40
C VAL A 33 -11.96 -0.95 8.30
N SER A 34 -12.39 -1.68 7.29
CA SER A 34 -11.82 -2.99 6.97
C SER A 34 -10.37 -2.84 6.53
N VAL A 35 -9.48 -3.67 7.07
CA VAL A 35 -8.06 -3.67 6.69
C VAL A 35 -7.88 -4.03 5.21
N ALA A 36 -8.74 -4.88 4.67
CA ALA A 36 -8.75 -5.24 3.26
C ALA A 36 -9.07 -4.07 2.30
N ASP A 37 -9.68 -3.00 2.82
CA ASP A 37 -10.08 -1.84 2.03
C ASP A 37 -9.03 -0.71 2.05
N ILE A 38 -8.05 -0.78 2.95
CA ILE A 38 -6.99 0.22 3.06
C ILE A 38 -5.94 -0.01 1.97
N THR A 39 -5.67 1.05 1.21
CA THR A 39 -4.69 1.04 0.11
C THR A 39 -3.37 1.68 0.53
N VAL A 40 -3.43 2.85 1.17
CA VAL A 40 -2.25 3.64 1.56
C VAL A 40 -2.50 4.31 2.90
N LEU A 41 -1.45 4.40 3.73
CA LEU A 41 -1.40 5.28 4.90
C LEU A 41 -0.23 6.25 4.75
N GLU A 42 -0.52 7.55 4.86
CA GLU A 42 0.47 8.63 4.78
C GLU A 42 0.54 9.42 6.09
N ALA A 43 1.74 9.66 6.61
CA ALA A 43 1.92 10.51 7.77
C ALA A 43 1.85 11.99 7.36
N GLU A 44 1.00 12.74 8.03
CA GLU A 44 0.80 14.18 7.88
C GLU A 44 1.00 14.85 9.25
N LEU A 45 2.26 15.17 9.58
CA LEU A 45 2.69 15.65 10.90
C LEU A 45 2.27 14.67 12.02
N ASN A 46 1.32 15.08 12.88
CA ASN A 46 0.79 14.27 13.99
C ASN A 46 -0.46 13.46 13.59
N TYR A 47 -0.89 13.58 12.34
CA TYR A 47 -2.02 12.88 11.78
C TYR A 47 -1.55 11.79 10.81
N CYS A 48 -2.45 10.88 10.50
CA CYS A 48 -2.26 9.92 9.43
C CYS A 48 -3.46 10.02 8.48
N ARG A 49 -3.18 10.09 7.18
CA ARG A 49 -4.20 10.04 6.14
C ARG A 49 -4.28 8.61 5.63
N VAL A 50 -5.48 8.05 5.63
CA VAL A 50 -5.78 6.68 5.21
C VAL A 50 -6.58 6.75 3.92
N TYR A 51 -6.07 6.11 2.88
CA TYR A 51 -6.70 6.00 1.57
C TYR A 51 -7.39 4.64 1.47
N LEU A 52 -8.63 4.65 1.01
CA LEU A 52 -9.45 3.45 0.83
C LEU A 52 -9.62 3.11 -0.65
N LYS A 53 -9.91 1.85 -0.95
CA LYS A 53 -10.09 1.35 -2.33
C LYS A 53 -11.27 2.00 -3.08
N ASN A 54 -12.24 2.55 -2.34
CA ASN A 54 -13.40 3.25 -2.90
C ASN A 54 -13.10 4.73 -3.23
N GLY A 55 -11.86 5.18 -3.08
CA GLY A 55 -11.45 6.57 -3.31
C GLY A 55 -11.67 7.49 -2.10
N GLN A 56 -12.20 6.99 -0.99
CA GLN A 56 -12.39 7.79 0.22
C GLN A 56 -11.05 8.01 0.95
N GLU A 57 -10.86 9.23 1.44
CA GLU A 57 -9.72 9.60 2.28
C GLU A 57 -10.18 9.92 3.69
N LEU A 58 -9.49 9.36 4.68
CA LEU A 58 -9.78 9.55 6.10
C LEU A 58 -8.56 10.13 6.82
N LEU A 59 -8.73 11.26 7.48
CA LEU A 59 -7.68 11.84 8.32
C LEU A 59 -7.90 11.43 9.77
N THR A 60 -6.92 10.71 10.34
CA THR A 60 -6.96 10.23 11.72
C THR A 60 -5.94 10.93 12.62
N THR A 61 -6.33 11.13 13.87
CA THR A 61 -5.55 11.79 14.93
C THR A 61 -4.39 10.94 15.49
N LYS A 62 -4.26 9.69 15.03
CA LYS A 62 -3.17 8.79 15.43
C LYS A 62 -2.07 8.79 14.38
N THR A 63 -0.86 8.52 14.82
CA THR A 63 0.33 8.54 13.95
C THR A 63 0.36 7.35 13.00
N LEU A 64 1.10 7.48 11.90
CA LEU A 64 1.35 6.37 10.97
C LEU A 64 1.94 5.15 11.67
N LYS A 65 2.85 5.36 12.63
CA LYS A 65 3.46 4.28 13.41
C LYS A 65 2.39 3.50 14.20
N TYR A 66 1.48 4.21 14.88
CA TYR A 66 0.40 3.59 15.64
C TYR A 66 -0.44 2.64 14.78
N HIS A 67 -0.82 3.07 13.58
CA HIS A 67 -1.62 2.24 12.67
C HIS A 67 -0.80 1.10 12.06
N HIS A 68 0.41 1.38 11.60
CA HIS A 68 1.31 0.37 11.03
C HIS A 68 1.54 -0.80 11.99
N ASP A 69 1.72 -0.54 13.28
CA ASP A 69 1.98 -1.58 14.29
C ASP A 69 0.75 -2.48 14.57
N GLN A 70 -0.46 -2.08 14.14
CA GLN A 70 -1.70 -2.86 14.26
C GLN A 70 -2.09 -3.59 12.96
N LEU A 71 -1.40 -3.29 11.86
CA LEU A 71 -1.68 -3.84 10.55
C LEU A 71 -0.80 -5.08 10.29
N PRO A 72 -1.31 -6.05 9.51
CA PRO A 72 -0.55 -7.26 9.21
C PRO A 72 0.68 -6.91 8.35
N ALA A 73 1.87 -7.17 8.89
CA ALA A 73 3.15 -6.79 8.27
C ALA A 73 3.41 -7.47 6.91
N ASP A 74 2.76 -8.61 6.66
CA ASP A 74 2.86 -9.33 5.38
C ASP A 74 2.16 -8.58 4.24
N TRP A 75 1.14 -7.78 4.57
CA TRP A 75 0.33 -7.04 3.60
C TRP A 75 0.70 -5.56 3.53
N PHE A 76 1.06 -4.96 4.67
CA PHE A 76 1.37 -3.53 4.76
C PHE A 76 2.87 -3.28 4.79
N VAL A 77 3.37 -2.67 3.73
CA VAL A 77 4.81 -2.45 3.51
C VAL A 77 5.14 -0.97 3.67
N ARG A 78 6.09 -0.66 4.54
CA ARG A 78 6.52 0.71 4.81
C ARG A 78 7.59 1.19 3.83
N ILE A 79 7.13 1.74 2.71
CA ILE A 79 8.00 2.13 1.58
C ILE A 79 8.73 3.47 1.76
N HIS A 80 8.23 4.34 2.64
CA HIS A 80 8.85 5.62 2.96
C HIS A 80 8.68 5.95 4.45
N ARG A 81 9.40 6.95 4.97
CA ARG A 81 9.30 7.34 6.39
C ARG A 81 7.88 7.77 6.77
N ASN A 82 7.14 8.34 5.83
CA ASN A 82 5.77 8.82 5.98
C ASN A 82 4.77 8.02 5.13
N CYS A 83 5.12 6.85 4.59
CA CYS A 83 4.19 6.10 3.74
C CYS A 83 4.28 4.59 3.97
N VAL A 84 3.10 3.98 4.12
CA VAL A 84 2.84 2.54 4.17
C VAL A 84 1.82 2.24 3.08
N ILE A 85 2.07 1.20 2.28
CA ILE A 85 1.15 0.76 1.24
C ILE A 85 0.71 -0.67 1.51
N ASN A 86 -0.50 -1.01 1.08
CA ASN A 86 -0.96 -2.39 1.03
C ASN A 86 -0.49 -3.01 -0.29
N ARG A 87 0.32 -4.08 -0.21
CA ARG A 87 0.94 -4.72 -1.38
C ARG A 87 -0.06 -5.27 -2.38
N ARG A 88 -1.30 -5.54 -1.95
CA ARG A 88 -2.38 -6.02 -2.81
C ARG A 88 -2.77 -5.02 -3.90
N PHE A 89 -2.57 -3.73 -3.65
CA PHE A 89 -2.93 -2.67 -4.58
C PHE A 89 -1.74 -2.16 -5.39
N ILE A 90 -0.61 -2.88 -5.37
CA ILE A 90 0.54 -2.56 -6.21
C ILE A 90 0.25 -3.02 -7.63
N GLU A 91 0.34 -2.08 -8.57
CA GLU A 91 0.22 -2.37 -10.01
C GLU A 91 1.61 -2.56 -10.62
N LYS A 92 2.52 -1.63 -10.32
CA LYS A 92 3.84 -1.59 -10.93
C LYS A 92 4.87 -1.01 -9.98
N ILE A 93 6.10 -1.51 -10.09
CA ILE A 93 7.26 -0.98 -9.38
C ILE A 93 8.34 -0.67 -10.41
N GLY A 94 8.89 0.55 -10.38
CA GLY A 94 9.85 0.98 -11.37
C GLY A 94 10.73 2.13 -10.91
N ILE A 95 11.47 2.67 -11.87
CA ILE A 95 12.27 3.88 -11.70
C ILE A 95 11.69 4.93 -12.64
N VAL A 96 11.31 6.08 -12.09
CA VAL A 96 10.78 7.25 -12.80
C VAL A 96 11.67 8.43 -12.41
N ASP A 97 12.21 9.14 -13.40
CA ASP A 97 13.10 10.30 -13.20
C ASP A 97 14.24 10.07 -12.20
N GLY A 98 14.87 8.88 -12.28
CA GLY A 98 15.99 8.48 -11.40
C GLY A 98 15.59 8.15 -9.96
N SER A 99 14.29 8.12 -9.64
CA SER A 99 13.75 7.76 -8.32
C SER A 99 12.94 6.47 -8.38
N TYR A 100 13.02 5.65 -7.33
CA TYR A 100 12.19 4.44 -7.21
C TYR A 100 10.75 4.84 -6.91
N GLN A 101 9.80 4.24 -7.63
CA GLN A 101 8.38 4.54 -7.53
C GLN A 101 7.55 3.25 -7.55
N ILE A 102 6.42 3.29 -6.82
CA ILE A 102 5.40 2.25 -6.85
C ILE A 102 4.10 2.89 -7.32
N ASP A 103 3.55 2.35 -8.40
CA ASP A 103 2.25 2.72 -8.95
C ASP A 103 1.21 1.77 -8.35
N LEU A 104 0.12 2.35 -7.84
CA LEU A 104 -0.98 1.63 -7.22
C LEU A 104 -2.19 1.59 -8.15
N THR A 105 -3.02 0.55 -8.04
CA THR A 105 -4.24 0.38 -8.84
C THR A 105 -5.28 1.49 -8.67
N ILE A 106 -5.17 2.28 -7.61
CA ILE A 106 -6.00 3.46 -7.38
C ILE A 106 -5.55 4.69 -8.19
N GLY A 107 -4.58 4.53 -9.11
CA GLY A 107 -4.01 5.63 -9.90
C GLY A 107 -3.03 6.52 -9.13
N LYS A 108 -2.60 6.09 -7.93
CA LYS A 108 -1.66 6.84 -7.09
C LYS A 108 -0.24 6.30 -7.24
N ALA A 109 0.69 7.18 -7.55
CA ALA A 109 2.12 6.90 -7.57
C ALA A 109 2.77 7.34 -6.26
N VAL A 110 3.57 6.46 -5.65
CA VAL A 110 4.23 6.75 -4.38
C VAL A 110 5.76 6.57 -4.49
N PRO A 111 6.55 7.58 -4.11
CA PRO A 111 8.00 7.48 -4.14
C PRO A 111 8.51 6.55 -3.03
N VAL A 112 9.51 5.74 -3.38
CA VAL A 112 10.16 4.80 -2.47
C VAL A 112 11.47 5.37 -1.97
N SER A 113 11.75 5.19 -0.68
CA SER A 113 13.03 5.60 -0.12
C SER A 113 14.18 4.79 -0.74
N ARG A 114 15.14 5.49 -1.39
CA ARG A 114 16.37 4.88 -1.95
C ARG A 114 17.10 3.97 -0.97
N ARG A 115 17.18 4.36 0.31
CA ARG A 115 17.85 3.58 1.37
C ARG A 115 17.12 2.29 1.72
N ARG A 116 15.79 2.28 1.59
CA ARG A 116 14.93 1.12 1.89
C ARG A 116 14.67 0.22 0.68
N TRP A 117 15.00 0.69 -0.52
CA TRP A 117 14.73 -0.04 -1.76
C TRP A 117 15.24 -1.48 -1.72
N GLY A 118 16.44 -1.74 -1.19
CA GLY A 118 16.98 -3.10 -1.10
C GLY A 118 16.10 -4.05 -0.29
N GLU A 119 15.55 -3.57 0.83
CA GLU A 119 14.63 -4.31 1.70
C GLU A 119 13.25 -4.46 1.05
N ILE A 120 12.67 -3.35 0.58
CA ILE A 120 11.35 -3.32 -0.07
C ILE A 120 11.33 -4.23 -1.30
N ARG A 121 12.39 -4.19 -2.10
CA ARG A 121 12.55 -5.06 -3.26
C ARG A 121 12.54 -6.52 -2.85
N ARG A 122 13.21 -6.89 -1.76
CA ARG A 122 13.21 -8.27 -1.26
C ARG A 122 11.85 -8.69 -0.70
N GLN A 123 11.16 -7.78 0.00
CA GLN A 123 9.84 -8.05 0.58
C GLN A 123 8.74 -8.17 -0.50
N LEU A 124 8.82 -7.37 -1.56
CA LEU A 124 7.80 -7.32 -2.62
C LEU A 124 8.10 -8.26 -3.80
N LEU A 125 9.38 -8.43 -4.16
CA LEU A 125 9.85 -9.30 -5.26
C LEU A 125 10.56 -10.56 -4.76
N GLY A 126 10.44 -10.91 -3.47
CA GLY A 126 10.96 -12.16 -2.94
C GLY A 126 10.10 -13.34 -3.37
N ASP A 127 9.24 -13.80 -2.47
CA ASP A 127 8.53 -15.09 -2.59
C ASP A 127 7.48 -15.15 -3.73
N HIS A 128 7.18 -14.03 -4.39
CA HIS A 128 6.18 -13.94 -5.47
C HIS A 128 6.71 -13.29 -6.76
N ALA A 129 8.03 -13.16 -6.95
CA ALA A 129 8.57 -12.58 -8.18
C ALA A 129 8.34 -13.49 -9.39
N VAL A 130 7.18 -13.34 -10.02
CA VAL A 130 7.02 -13.61 -11.44
C VAL A 130 7.92 -12.60 -12.17
N LYS A 131 9.10 -13.05 -12.61
CA LYS A 131 9.85 -12.32 -13.64
C LYS A 131 8.90 -12.17 -14.82
N SER A 132 8.49 -10.95 -15.17
CA SER A 132 7.92 -10.74 -16.49
C SER A 132 9.03 -11.01 -17.52
N ARG A 133 8.97 -12.23 -18.07
CA ARG A 133 9.24 -12.46 -19.48
C ARG A 133 8.25 -11.57 -20.22
N SER A 134 8.75 -10.78 -21.16
CA SER A 134 7.97 -10.10 -22.17
C SER A 134 6.83 -11.00 -22.64
N ILE A 135 5.59 -10.66 -22.32
CA ILE A 135 4.43 -11.19 -23.03
C ILE A 135 3.61 -10.01 -23.49
N ASN A 136 3.66 -9.80 -24.80
CA ASN A 136 2.61 -9.14 -25.55
C ASN A 136 1.28 -9.72 -25.08
N ALA A 137 0.41 -8.91 -24.50
CA ALA A 137 -1.00 -9.21 -24.43
C ALA A 137 -1.73 -7.94 -24.85
N SER A 138 -1.88 -7.84 -26.16
CA SER A 138 -2.86 -7.02 -26.84
C SER A 138 -4.18 -7.03 -26.07
N PHE A 139 -4.53 -5.90 -25.44
CA PHE A 139 -5.91 -5.59 -25.17
C PHE A 139 -6.40 -4.76 -26.35
N ARG A 140 -7.13 -5.47 -27.21
CA ARG A 140 -8.11 -5.10 -28.24
C ARG A 140 -8.14 -3.67 -28.74
#